data_AF-A0A150NNM1-F1
#
_entry.id   AF-A0A150NNM1-F1
#
_cell.length_a   1.000
_cell.length_b   1.000
_cell.length_c   1.000
_cell.angle_alpha   90.00
_cell.angle_beta   90.00
_cell.angle_gamma   90.00
#
_symmetry.space_group_name_H-M   'P 1'
#
loop_
_entity.id
_entity.type
_entity.pdbx_description
1 polymer ?
#
loop_
_entity_poly.entity_id
_entity_poly.type
_entity_poly.pdbx_seq_one_letter_code
_entity_poly.pdbx_strand_id
1 'polypeptide(L)'
;MGNRRMISKTVTQTQRFLRLPLEAQALYFHLIQNSDDDGVVEAFPVVRMIGVSEDSLGLLIVKDFIRPLNDEMVYFIVDFHEQNTIKKDRYKKSVYHELLETFKSKGFYEVEPNGFQSGNQTETNGFPNISQDKSSQDNLSQSRSSQKDEDEHENPIFEKLKSAFGQMSVNGTMMEEVRDLLEIHGQELVIYALEVTILNAGKSIRYTRSILSNWQGLGLRTVEQVKQHEEQRQKLKQSPKQAEPISREEWLKTRTEENPF
;
A
#
# COMPACT_ATOMS: atom_id res chain seq x y z
N MET A 1 0.28 -23.39 13.03
CA MET A 1 1.26 -22.34 13.36
C MET A 1 1.39 -21.44 12.14
N GLY A 2 1.48 -20.12 12.33
CA GLY A 2 1.63 -19.20 11.20
C GLY A 2 3.05 -19.22 10.63
N ASN A 3 3.16 -19.17 9.30
CA ASN A 3 4.44 -19.02 8.61
C ASN A 3 4.94 -17.59 8.84
N ARG A 4 5.95 -17.43 9.70
CA ARG A 4 6.57 -16.13 9.98
C ARG A 4 7.86 -16.04 9.17
N ARG A 5 8.04 -14.91 8.48
CA ARG A 5 9.26 -14.58 7.75
C ARG A 5 9.91 -13.39 8.43
N MET A 6 11.20 -13.50 8.66
CA MET A 6 12.04 -12.46 9.24
C MET A 6 12.62 -11.60 8.13
N ILE A 7 12.63 -10.30 8.36
CA ILE A 7 13.27 -9.31 7.49
C ILE A 7 14.45 -8.73 8.27
N SER A 8 15.67 -8.98 7.80
CA SER A 8 16.88 -8.62 8.53
C SER A 8 17.35 -7.19 8.22
N LYS A 9 17.90 -6.53 9.24
CA LYS A 9 18.65 -5.28 9.07
C LYS A 9 19.93 -5.46 8.27
N THR A 10 20.51 -6.67 8.26
CA THR A 10 21.75 -6.98 7.51
C THR A 10 21.60 -6.75 6.02
N VAL A 11 20.37 -6.87 5.50
CA VAL A 11 20.04 -6.58 4.10
C VAL A 11 19.38 -5.21 3.96
N THR A 12 18.38 -4.91 4.78
CA THR A 12 17.54 -3.72 4.61
C THR A 12 18.22 -2.40 4.95
N GLN A 13 19.29 -2.43 5.75
CA GLN A 13 20.09 -1.24 6.06
C GLN A 13 21.32 -1.10 5.16
N THR A 14 21.45 -1.93 4.12
CA THR A 14 22.56 -1.82 3.16
C THR A 14 22.34 -0.66 2.21
N GLN A 15 23.44 -0.06 1.75
CA GLN A 15 23.38 1.00 0.74
C GLN A 15 22.71 0.53 -0.57
N ARG A 16 22.88 -0.75 -0.95
CA ARG A 16 22.25 -1.32 -2.16
C ARG A 16 20.73 -1.31 -2.04
N PHE A 17 20.21 -1.66 -0.86
CA PHE A 17 18.78 -1.68 -0.60
C PHE A 17 18.20 -0.27 -0.45
N LEU A 18 18.84 0.58 0.34
CA LEU A 18 18.35 1.95 0.61
C LEU A 18 18.34 2.86 -0.64
N ARG A 19 19.10 2.49 -1.68
CA ARG A 19 19.08 3.19 -2.98
C ARG A 19 17.93 2.75 -3.90
N LEU A 20 17.17 1.72 -3.55
CA LEU A 20 16.01 1.29 -4.33
C LEU A 20 14.86 2.31 -4.17
N PRO A 21 14.02 2.49 -5.20
CA PRO A 21 12.74 3.16 -5.06
C PRO A 21 11.86 2.48 -4.00
N LEU A 22 10.99 3.26 -3.35
CA LEU A 22 10.09 2.76 -2.30
C LEU A 22 9.20 1.61 -2.80
N GLU A 23 8.77 1.65 -4.07
CA GLU A 23 8.00 0.59 -4.71
C GLU A 23 8.76 -0.74 -4.76
N ALA A 24 10.04 -0.71 -5.14
CA ALA A 24 10.88 -1.90 -5.19
C ALA A 24 11.23 -2.42 -3.79
N GLN A 25 11.44 -1.52 -2.81
CA GLN A 25 11.64 -1.92 -1.41
C GLN A 25 10.39 -2.62 -0.85
N ALA A 26 9.20 -2.04 -1.08
CA ALA A 26 7.93 -2.62 -0.66
C ALA A 26 7.72 -3.99 -1.33
N LEU A 27 7.93 -4.09 -2.64
CA LEU A 27 7.83 -5.34 -3.38
C LEU A 27 8.73 -6.42 -2.76
N TYR A 28 9.99 -6.11 -2.48
CA TYR A 28 10.92 -7.05 -1.85
C TYR A 28 10.42 -7.57 -0.49
N PHE A 29 9.89 -6.69 0.37
CA PHE A 29 9.31 -7.11 1.65
C PHE A 29 8.12 -8.07 1.48
N HIS A 30 7.26 -7.77 0.53
CA HIS A 30 6.11 -8.62 0.26
C HIS A 30 6.51 -9.95 -0.39
N LEU A 31 7.57 -9.99 -1.21
CA LEU A 31 8.12 -11.23 -1.75
C LEU A 31 8.66 -12.13 -0.64
N ILE A 32 9.43 -11.59 0.31
CA ILE A 32 9.88 -12.35 1.50
C ILE A 32 8.69 -12.90 2.27
N GLN A 33 7.67 -12.07 2.52
CA GLN A 33 6.51 -12.47 3.31
C GLN A 33 5.71 -13.62 2.66
N ASN A 34 5.72 -13.71 1.33
CA ASN A 34 4.99 -14.71 0.56
C ASN A 34 5.85 -15.90 0.10
N SER A 35 7.15 -15.92 0.41
CA SER A 35 8.03 -17.00 -0.03
C SER A 35 7.83 -18.28 0.80
N ASP A 36 8.20 -19.41 0.20
CA ASP A 36 8.30 -20.69 0.88
C ASP A 36 9.60 -20.83 1.69
N ASP A 37 9.81 -22.02 2.27
CA ASP A 37 10.94 -22.29 3.17
C ASP A 37 12.29 -22.42 2.47
N ASP A 38 12.28 -22.51 1.13
CA ASP A 38 13.47 -22.51 0.28
C ASP A 38 13.70 -21.13 -0.37
N GLY A 39 12.97 -20.10 0.08
CA GLY A 39 13.11 -18.75 -0.43
C GLY A 39 12.55 -18.53 -1.84
N VAL A 40 11.66 -19.41 -2.30
CA VAL A 40 11.00 -19.29 -3.61
C VAL A 40 9.64 -18.62 -3.46
N VAL A 41 9.29 -17.78 -4.42
CA VAL A 41 8.03 -17.04 -4.44
C VAL A 41 7.47 -16.90 -5.85
N GLU A 42 6.16 -17.07 -5.98
CA GLU A 42 5.41 -16.63 -7.15
C GLU A 42 5.16 -15.12 -7.04
N ALA A 43 5.80 -14.33 -7.90
CA ALA A 43 5.68 -12.88 -7.80
C ALA A 43 4.36 -12.35 -8.37
N PHE A 44 3.70 -13.06 -9.29
CA PHE A 44 2.49 -12.56 -9.95
C PHE A 44 1.37 -12.16 -8.98
N PRO A 45 0.95 -12.99 -8.00
CA PRO A 45 -0.05 -12.60 -7.02
C PRO A 45 0.39 -11.40 -6.17
N VAL A 46 1.69 -11.33 -5.83
CA VAL A 46 2.26 -10.26 -5.00
C VAL A 46 2.24 -8.92 -5.72
N VAL A 47 2.68 -8.90 -6.99
CA VAL A 47 2.67 -7.70 -7.84
C VAL A 47 1.25 -7.18 -8.01
N ARG A 48 0.28 -8.07 -8.27
CA ARG A 48 -1.14 -7.73 -8.41
C ARG A 48 -1.73 -7.20 -7.10
N MET A 49 -1.34 -7.77 -5.97
CA MET A 49 -1.81 -7.35 -4.65
C MET A 49 -1.34 -5.93 -4.28
N ILE A 50 -0.09 -5.59 -4.57
CA ILE A 50 0.48 -4.27 -4.21
C ILE A 50 0.17 -3.22 -5.30
N GLY A 51 -0.06 -3.65 -6.54
CA GLY A 51 -0.27 -2.75 -7.68
C GLY A 51 1.02 -2.11 -8.20
N VAL A 52 2.15 -2.82 -8.08
CA VAL A 52 3.48 -2.34 -8.51
C VAL A 52 3.73 -2.69 -9.98
N SER A 53 4.53 -1.90 -10.70
CA SER A 53 4.94 -2.20 -12.07
C SER A 53 5.98 -3.32 -12.14
N GLU A 54 6.02 -4.04 -13.26
CA GLU A 54 7.02 -5.09 -13.50
C GLU A 54 8.45 -4.54 -13.58
N ASP A 55 8.62 -3.23 -13.84
CA ASP A 55 9.92 -2.56 -13.83
C ASP A 55 10.62 -2.67 -12.46
N SER A 56 9.85 -2.63 -11.36
CA SER A 56 10.41 -2.82 -10.02
C SER A 56 10.97 -4.23 -9.82
N LEU A 57 10.36 -5.23 -10.47
CA LEU A 57 10.86 -6.61 -10.49
C LEU A 57 12.16 -6.70 -11.27
N GLY A 58 12.19 -6.09 -12.47
CA GLY A 58 13.41 -5.96 -13.27
C GLY A 58 14.55 -5.31 -12.47
N LEU A 59 14.24 -4.27 -11.69
CA LEU A 59 15.23 -3.61 -10.85
C LEU A 59 15.75 -4.51 -9.72
N LEU A 60 14.90 -5.28 -9.06
CA LEU A 60 15.31 -6.25 -8.04
C LEU A 60 16.20 -7.35 -8.62
N ILE A 61 15.95 -7.78 -9.87
CA ILE A 61 16.80 -8.73 -10.60
C ILE A 61 18.16 -8.11 -10.91
N VAL A 62 18.18 -6.92 -11.50
CA VAL A 62 19.43 -6.20 -11.85
C VAL A 62 20.28 -5.91 -10.62
N LYS A 63 19.64 -5.67 -9.47
CA LYS A 63 20.33 -5.47 -8.19
C LYS A 63 20.62 -6.77 -7.43
N ASP A 64 20.32 -7.94 -8.00
CA ASP A 64 20.58 -9.27 -7.44
C ASP A 64 19.96 -9.47 -6.04
N PHE A 65 18.74 -8.97 -5.84
CA PHE A 65 17.91 -9.30 -4.68
C PHE A 65 17.04 -10.53 -4.96
N ILE A 66 16.63 -10.73 -6.21
CA ILE A 66 15.84 -11.88 -6.65
C ILE A 66 16.39 -12.43 -7.97
N ARG A 67 16.17 -13.73 -8.22
CA ARG A 67 16.59 -14.39 -9.46
C ARG A 67 15.44 -15.15 -10.10
N PRO A 68 15.21 -14.99 -11.42
CA PRO A 68 14.15 -15.72 -12.11
C PRO A 68 14.50 -17.21 -12.19
N LEU A 69 13.53 -18.06 -11.86
CA LEU A 69 13.62 -19.52 -12.01
C LEU A 69 12.93 -20.01 -13.28
N ASN A 70 11.89 -19.32 -13.74
CA ASN A 70 11.13 -19.63 -14.95
C ASN A 70 10.52 -18.36 -15.58
N ASP A 71 9.75 -18.56 -16.65
CA ASP A 71 9.03 -17.48 -17.35
C ASP A 71 7.67 -17.11 -16.70
N GLU A 72 7.22 -17.86 -15.70
CA GLU A 72 5.94 -17.66 -15.00
C GLU A 72 6.08 -16.79 -13.73
N MET A 73 7.08 -15.90 -13.72
CA MET A 73 7.35 -15.02 -12.58
C MET A 73 7.62 -15.76 -11.26
N VAL A 74 8.25 -16.93 -11.31
CA VAL A 74 8.76 -17.62 -10.11
C VAL A 74 10.19 -17.16 -9.86
N TYR A 75 10.44 -16.67 -8.66
CA TYR A 75 11.72 -16.10 -8.27
C TYR A 75 12.29 -16.75 -7.02
N PHE A 76 13.61 -16.86 -6.99
CA PHE A 76 14.38 -17.20 -5.80
C PHE A 76 14.91 -15.91 -5.15
N ILE A 77 14.71 -15.76 -3.84
CA ILE A 77 15.20 -14.61 -3.06
C ILE A 77 16.62 -14.91 -2.57
N VAL A 78 17.60 -14.13 -3.04
CA VAL A 78 19.03 -14.44 -2.92
C VAL A 78 19.52 -14.53 -1.47
N ASP A 79 19.01 -13.64 -0.63
CA ASP A 79 19.41 -13.47 0.76
C ASP A 79 18.42 -14.10 1.75
N PHE A 80 17.51 -14.95 1.26
CA PHE A 80 16.46 -15.53 2.09
C PHE A 80 17.02 -16.31 3.29
N HIS A 81 17.97 -17.22 3.04
CA HIS A 81 18.55 -18.08 4.06
C HIS A 81 19.50 -17.34 5.03
N GLU A 82 20.02 -16.17 4.64
CA GLU A 82 20.75 -15.29 5.56
C GLU A 82 19.80 -14.74 6.63
N GLN A 83 18.55 -14.44 6.24
CA GLN A 83 17.56 -13.79 7.10
C GLN A 83 16.66 -14.80 7.82
N ASN A 84 16.44 -15.97 7.23
CA ASN A 84 15.46 -16.96 7.66
C ASN A 84 16.11 -18.32 7.86
N THR A 85 16.34 -18.69 9.13
CA THR A 85 16.74 -20.05 9.51
C THR A 85 15.52 -20.84 9.99
N ILE A 86 15.23 -21.95 9.31
CA ILE A 86 14.06 -22.78 9.55
C ILE A 86 14.52 -24.09 10.18
N LYS A 87 13.85 -24.49 11.27
CA LYS A 87 14.16 -25.75 11.95
C LYS A 87 13.68 -26.94 11.11
N LYS A 88 14.45 -28.03 11.10
CA LYS A 88 14.18 -29.22 10.26
C LYS A 88 12.81 -29.85 10.49
N ASP A 89 12.31 -29.81 11.71
CA ASP A 89 11.00 -30.35 12.12
C ASP A 89 9.81 -29.58 11.51
N ARG A 90 10.01 -28.30 11.15
CA ARG A 90 8.98 -27.42 10.60
C ARG A 90 9.16 -27.12 9.12
N TYR A 91 10.27 -27.58 8.54
CA TYR A 91 10.63 -27.30 7.16
C TYR A 91 9.68 -27.99 6.18
N LYS A 92 9.21 -27.24 5.18
CA LYS A 92 8.43 -27.76 4.06
C LYS A 92 9.13 -27.45 2.74
N LYS A 93 9.47 -28.51 1.99
CA LYS A 93 10.09 -28.41 0.67
C LYS A 93 9.24 -27.57 -0.29
N SER A 94 9.89 -26.74 -1.10
CA SER A 94 9.29 -25.96 -2.17
C SER A 94 8.57 -26.82 -3.19
N VAL A 95 7.46 -26.30 -3.72
CA VAL A 95 6.78 -26.86 -4.89
C VAL A 95 7.70 -26.80 -6.11
N TYR A 96 8.57 -25.80 -6.18
CA TYR A 96 9.49 -25.53 -7.30
C TYR A 96 10.90 -26.12 -7.10
N HIS A 97 11.03 -27.14 -6.26
CA HIS A 97 12.34 -27.71 -5.95
C HIS A 97 13.12 -28.21 -7.18
N GLU A 98 12.45 -28.75 -8.20
CA GLU A 98 13.12 -29.19 -9.44
C GLU A 98 13.75 -28.01 -10.19
N LEU A 99 13.06 -26.86 -10.21
CA LEU A 99 13.58 -25.63 -10.79
C LEU A 99 14.78 -25.11 -10.00
N LEU A 100 14.71 -25.18 -8.66
CA LEU A 100 15.83 -24.82 -7.79
C LEU A 100 17.05 -25.73 -8.01
N GLU A 101 16.86 -27.04 -8.06
CA GLU A 101 17.94 -28.02 -8.28
C GLU A 101 18.58 -27.80 -9.66
N THR A 102 17.77 -27.58 -10.69
CA THR A 102 18.23 -27.21 -12.03
C THR A 102 19.00 -25.89 -12.01
N PHE A 103 18.49 -24.88 -11.30
CA PHE A 103 19.13 -23.59 -11.15
C PHE A 103 20.50 -23.69 -10.45
N LYS A 104 20.60 -24.49 -9.38
CA LYS A 104 21.85 -24.77 -8.68
C LYS A 104 22.87 -25.47 -9.58
N SER A 105 22.43 -26.45 -10.36
CA SER A 105 23.29 -27.19 -11.30
C SER A 105 23.91 -26.31 -12.40
N LYS A 106 23.27 -25.18 -12.74
CA LYS A 106 23.78 -24.20 -13.72
C LYS A 106 24.92 -23.31 -13.19
N GLY A 107 25.45 -23.62 -12.01
CA GLY A 107 26.64 -22.95 -11.44
C GLY A 107 26.33 -21.87 -10.42
N PHE A 108 25.09 -21.81 -9.91
CA PHE A 108 24.72 -20.92 -8.82
C PHE A 108 24.72 -21.70 -7.50
N TYR A 109 25.86 -21.70 -6.83
CA TYR A 109 25.95 -22.16 -5.45
C TYR A 109 25.48 -21.04 -4.53
N GLU A 110 24.43 -21.30 -3.75
CA GLU A 110 24.26 -20.58 -2.50
C GLU A 110 25.49 -20.86 -1.64
N VAL A 111 25.95 -19.86 -0.90
CA VAL A 111 26.82 -20.14 0.24
C VAL A 111 25.94 -20.94 1.20
N GLU A 112 26.18 -22.25 1.28
CA GLU A 112 25.44 -23.10 2.22
C GLU A 112 25.52 -22.44 3.59
N PRO A 113 24.39 -22.22 4.29
CA PRO A 113 24.44 -21.72 5.63
C PRO A 113 25.18 -22.78 6.46
N ASN A 114 26.38 -22.44 6.92
CA ASN A 114 27.07 -23.11 8.02
C ASN A 114 26.15 -23.04 9.26
N GLY A 115 25.15 -23.91 9.33
CA GLY A 115 24.01 -23.64 10.19
C GLY A 115 22.95 -24.72 10.31
N PHE A 116 23.16 -25.92 9.77
CA PHE A 116 22.51 -27.08 10.39
C PHE A 116 23.25 -27.38 11.68
N GLN A 117 22.94 -26.65 12.76
CA GLN A 117 23.36 -27.07 14.08
C GLN A 117 22.73 -28.43 14.36
N SER A 118 23.53 -29.49 14.16
CA SER A 118 23.32 -30.80 14.77
C SER A 118 23.62 -30.67 16.26
N GLY A 119 22.78 -29.90 16.95
CA GLY A 119 22.74 -29.83 18.40
C GLY A 119 21.45 -30.48 18.84
N ASN A 120 21.54 -31.62 19.51
CA ASN A 120 20.45 -32.19 20.28
C ASN A 120 20.03 -31.16 21.34
N GLN A 121 19.13 -30.24 21.00
CA GLN A 121 18.52 -29.36 21.99
C GLN A 121 17.39 -30.13 22.63
N THR A 122 17.63 -30.59 23.84
CA THR A 122 16.62 -31.01 24.81
C THR A 122 15.44 -30.05 24.78
N GLU A 123 14.23 -30.62 24.76
CA GLU A 123 12.96 -29.91 24.85
C GLU A 123 13.03 -28.85 25.95
N THR A 124 12.85 -27.59 25.59
CA THR A 124 12.52 -26.58 26.60
C THR A 124 11.06 -26.79 26.96
N ASN A 125 10.82 -27.34 28.16
CA ASN A 125 9.53 -27.29 28.83
C ASN A 125 9.19 -25.83 29.17
N GLY A 126 8.84 -25.05 28.15
CA GLY A 126 8.34 -23.68 28.27
C GLY A 126 6.84 -23.70 28.04
N PHE A 127 6.07 -23.64 29.12
CA PHE A 127 4.63 -23.41 29.07
C PHE A 127 4.32 -22.19 28.18
N PRO A 128 3.24 -22.23 27.37
CA PRO A 128 2.88 -21.12 26.50
C PRO A 128 2.48 -19.94 27.37
N ASN A 129 3.33 -18.92 27.46
CA ASN A 129 3.05 -17.71 28.22
C ASN A 129 2.12 -16.82 27.39
N ILE A 130 0.82 -17.14 27.44
CA ILE A 130 -0.26 -16.18 27.22
C ILE A 130 -0.19 -15.22 28.40
N SER A 131 0.31 -14.00 28.17
CA SER A 131 0.09 -12.89 29.10
C SER A 131 -0.85 -11.89 28.43
N GLN A 132 -2.11 -12.00 28.81
CA GLN A 132 -2.99 -10.85 28.92
C GLN A 132 -2.65 -10.14 30.24
N ASP A 133 -2.52 -8.82 30.10
CA ASP A 133 -2.88 -7.78 31.07
C ASP A 133 -1.96 -7.44 32.27
N LYS A 134 -1.71 -6.11 32.32
CA LYS A 134 -1.63 -5.18 33.47
C LYS A 134 -0.37 -5.09 34.35
N SER A 135 0.23 -3.89 34.26
CA SER A 135 0.62 -2.96 35.37
C SER A 135 1.74 -3.45 36.33
N SER A 136 2.71 -2.68 36.83
CA SER A 136 3.01 -1.25 36.87
C SER A 136 4.44 -1.10 37.43
N GLN A 137 5.07 0.07 37.22
CA GLN A 137 6.22 0.65 37.95
C GLN A 137 7.56 -0.12 37.80
N ASP A 138 8.67 0.48 37.35
CA ASP A 138 9.33 1.60 38.01
C ASP A 138 10.34 2.35 37.10
N ASN A 139 10.70 3.56 37.53
CA ASN A 139 11.36 4.63 36.77
C ASN A 139 12.89 4.55 36.72
N LEU A 140 13.52 5.01 35.62
CA LEU A 140 14.68 5.92 35.71
C LEU A 140 14.97 6.69 34.39
N SER A 141 14.68 8.00 34.42
CA SER A 141 15.29 9.20 33.80
C SER A 141 16.33 9.05 32.66
N GLN A 142 16.50 9.93 31.66
CA GLN A 142 16.05 11.28 31.32
C GLN A 142 16.59 11.48 29.88
N SER A 143 15.90 12.10 28.93
CA SER A 143 16.07 13.52 28.61
C SER A 143 15.14 13.95 27.47
N ARG A 144 14.36 15.03 27.72
CA ARG A 144 14.04 16.21 26.88
C ARG A 144 13.70 15.98 25.40
N SER A 145 12.65 16.50 24.77
CA SER A 145 11.64 17.57 25.01
C SER A 145 10.71 17.42 23.77
N SER A 146 9.38 17.47 23.82
CA SER A 146 8.55 18.66 24.04
C SER A 146 7.06 18.27 23.92
N GLN A 147 6.21 18.91 24.74
CA GLN A 147 4.79 19.30 24.50
C GLN A 147 3.80 18.16 24.17
N LYS A 148 3.02 17.63 25.12
CA LYS A 148 1.72 18.17 25.62
C LYS A 148 0.83 18.75 24.51
N ASP A 149 -0.20 17.98 24.15
CA ASP A 149 -1.60 18.33 23.84
C ASP A 149 -2.37 17.00 24.02
N GLU A 150 -3.08 16.66 25.11
CA GLU A 150 -4.32 17.27 25.63
C GLU A 150 -5.24 17.71 24.48
N ASP A 151 -5.93 16.73 23.86
CA ASP A 151 -7.34 16.81 23.43
C ASP A 151 -7.73 15.54 22.64
N GLU A 152 -8.08 14.49 23.40
CA GLU A 152 -8.75 13.29 22.90
C GLU A 152 -10.24 13.61 22.73
N HIS A 153 -10.56 14.52 21.80
CA HIS A 153 -11.89 14.53 21.19
C HIS A 153 -11.87 13.49 20.07
N GLU A 154 -12.57 12.38 20.28
CA GLU A 154 -12.96 11.44 19.22
C GLU A 154 -13.69 12.21 18.12
N ASN A 155 -12.93 12.76 17.18
CA ASN A 155 -13.47 13.52 16.08
C ASN A 155 -14.32 12.55 15.25
N PRO A 156 -15.64 12.80 15.06
CA PRO A 156 -16.56 11.88 14.36
C PRO A 156 -16.12 11.55 12.92
N ILE A 157 -15.22 12.38 12.40
CA ILE A 157 -14.56 12.24 11.11
C ILE A 157 -13.66 11.01 11.09
N PHE A 158 -12.94 10.72 12.18
CA PHE A 158 -12.05 9.55 12.25
C PHE A 158 -12.84 8.25 12.33
N GLU A 159 -14.00 8.24 12.98
CA GLU A 159 -14.89 7.08 12.93
C GLU A 159 -15.47 6.87 11.53
N LYS A 160 -15.96 7.94 10.88
CA LYS A 160 -16.42 7.88 9.49
C LYS A 160 -15.30 7.40 8.55
N LEU A 161 -14.07 7.83 8.76
CA LEU A 161 -12.91 7.38 7.99
C LEU A 161 -12.59 5.90 8.22
N LYS A 162 -12.60 5.44 9.48
CA LYS A 162 -12.40 4.02 9.82
C LYS A 162 -13.49 3.14 9.22
N SER A 163 -14.74 3.61 9.23
CA SER A 163 -15.88 2.90 8.62
C SER A 163 -15.80 2.89 7.08
N ALA A 164 -15.42 4.01 6.47
CA ALA A 164 -15.38 4.18 5.01
C ALA A 164 -14.19 3.50 4.34
N PHE A 165 -13.00 3.59 4.95
CA PHE A 165 -11.75 3.13 4.35
C PHE A 165 -11.17 1.86 5.01
N GLY A 166 -11.67 1.50 6.19
CA GLY A 166 -11.21 0.36 6.97
C GLY A 166 -10.21 0.76 8.06
N GLN A 167 -10.24 0.06 9.19
CA GLN A 167 -9.41 0.37 10.35
C GLN A 167 -7.89 0.33 10.07
N MET A 168 -7.47 -0.47 9.08
CA MET A 168 -6.06 -0.66 8.71
C MET A 168 -5.54 0.41 7.73
N SER A 169 -6.41 1.16 7.05
CA SER A 169 -5.99 2.23 6.13
C SER A 169 -5.70 3.55 6.85
N VAL A 170 -6.12 3.67 8.12
CA VAL A 170 -5.94 4.88 8.94
C VAL A 170 -4.57 4.79 9.64
N ASN A 171 -3.51 5.22 8.93
CA ASN A 171 -2.16 5.36 9.48
C ASN A 171 -1.95 6.76 10.10
N GLY A 172 -0.93 6.93 10.94
CA GLY A 172 -0.58 8.22 11.57
C GLY A 172 -0.38 9.36 10.57
N THR A 173 0.18 9.07 9.40
CA THR A 173 0.32 10.05 8.31
C THR A 173 -1.03 10.51 7.75
N MET A 174 -2.00 9.60 7.62
CA MET A 174 -3.36 9.94 7.18
C MET A 174 -4.09 10.77 8.24
N MET A 175 -3.82 10.53 9.52
CA MET A 175 -4.36 11.35 10.61
C MET A 175 -3.84 12.78 10.55
N GLU A 176 -2.55 12.97 10.27
CA GLU A 176 -1.94 14.29 10.02
C GLU A 176 -2.56 14.94 8.78
N GLU A 177 -2.68 14.24 7.66
CA GLU A 177 -3.30 14.79 6.45
C GLU A 177 -4.76 15.22 6.68
N VAL A 178 -5.51 14.48 7.50
CA VAL A 178 -6.89 14.85 7.86
C VAL A 178 -6.90 16.08 8.75
N ARG A 179 -5.96 16.21 9.70
CA ARG A 179 -5.81 17.41 10.54
C ARG A 179 -5.50 18.64 9.69
N ASP A 180 -4.58 18.53 8.74
CA ASP A 180 -4.25 19.61 7.81
C ASP A 180 -5.48 20.05 7.00
N LEU A 181 -6.26 19.09 6.48
CA LEU A 181 -7.48 19.39 5.73
C LEU A 181 -8.54 20.07 6.60
N LEU A 182 -8.63 19.71 7.89
CA LEU A 182 -9.56 20.32 8.83
C LEU A 182 -9.17 21.77 9.14
N GLU A 183 -7.87 22.05 9.27
CA GLU A 183 -7.37 23.40 9.51
C GLU A 183 -7.63 24.32 8.30
N ILE A 184 -7.48 23.80 7.08
CA ILE A 184 -7.61 24.60 5.84
C ILE A 184 -9.07 24.81 5.43
N HIS A 185 -9.91 23.77 5.51
CA HIS A 185 -11.24 23.76 4.89
C HIS A 185 -12.40 23.74 5.90
N GLY A 186 -12.13 23.43 7.17
CA GLY A 186 -13.16 23.25 8.19
C GLY A 186 -13.86 21.88 8.12
N GLN A 187 -14.41 21.48 9.26
CA GLN A 187 -15.00 20.16 9.48
C GLN A 187 -16.12 19.80 8.50
N GLU A 188 -17.07 20.71 8.27
CA GLU A 188 -18.26 20.42 7.48
C GLU A 188 -17.92 20.09 6.01
N LEU A 189 -17.01 20.86 5.42
CA LEU A 189 -16.61 20.70 4.02
C LEU A 189 -15.80 19.41 3.82
N VAL A 190 -14.94 19.07 4.79
CA VAL A 190 -14.16 17.83 4.77
C VAL A 190 -15.06 16.60 4.90
N ILE A 191 -16.04 16.63 5.82
CA ILE A 191 -17.02 15.55 5.96
C ILE A 191 -17.79 15.36 4.64
N TYR A 192 -18.25 16.44 4.03
CA TYR A 192 -18.99 16.38 2.78
C TYR A 192 -18.12 15.83 1.62
N ALA A 193 -16.85 16.26 1.52
CA ALA A 193 -15.91 15.73 0.54
C ALA A 193 -15.64 14.22 0.73
N LEU A 194 -15.61 13.73 1.97
CA LEU A 194 -15.49 12.31 2.27
C LEU A 194 -16.72 11.53 1.81
N GLU A 195 -17.92 12.05 2.02
CA GLU A 195 -19.16 11.42 1.52
C GLU A 195 -19.16 11.34 -0.01
N VAL A 196 -18.77 12.41 -0.70
CA VAL A 196 -18.61 12.40 -2.16
C VAL A 196 -17.53 11.41 -2.62
N THR A 197 -16.45 11.25 -1.84
CA THR A 197 -15.41 10.26 -2.12
C THR A 197 -15.98 8.84 -2.07
N ILE A 198 -16.75 8.53 -1.01
CA ILE A 198 -17.38 7.22 -0.80
C ILE A 198 -18.38 6.91 -1.92
N LEU A 199 -19.24 7.87 -2.28
CA LEU A 199 -20.23 7.72 -3.34
C LEU A 199 -19.60 7.45 -4.71
N ASN A 200 -18.40 7.99 -4.96
CA ASN A 200 -17.64 7.74 -6.19
C ASN A 200 -16.73 6.50 -6.10
N ALA A 201 -16.91 5.64 -5.10
CA ALA A 201 -16.07 4.47 -4.82
C ALA A 201 -14.57 4.79 -4.63
N GLY A 202 -14.24 6.05 -4.34
CA GLY A 202 -12.89 6.46 -3.97
C GLY A 202 -12.54 5.93 -2.59
N LYS A 203 -11.33 5.38 -2.43
CA LYS A 203 -10.86 4.71 -1.19
C LYS A 203 -9.64 5.38 -0.56
N SER A 204 -9.37 6.63 -0.92
CA SER A 204 -8.15 7.32 -0.49
C SER A 204 -8.43 8.76 -0.09
N ILE A 205 -7.82 9.19 1.02
CA ILE A 205 -7.81 10.58 1.47
C ILE A 205 -7.21 11.53 0.41
N ARG A 206 -6.34 11.04 -0.47
CA ARG A 206 -5.81 11.81 -1.60
C ARG A 206 -6.91 12.21 -2.58
N TYR A 207 -7.90 11.34 -2.79
CA TYR A 207 -9.05 11.66 -3.63
C TYR A 207 -9.91 12.76 -2.98
N THR A 208 -10.13 12.66 -1.67
CA THR A 208 -10.81 13.71 -0.89
C THR A 208 -10.07 15.05 -0.98
N ARG A 209 -8.74 15.05 -0.85
CA ARG A 209 -7.90 16.25 -1.06
C ARG A 209 -8.08 16.82 -2.46
N SER A 210 -8.15 15.99 -3.50
CA SER A 210 -8.35 16.46 -4.87
C SER A 210 -9.70 17.13 -5.08
N ILE A 211 -10.77 16.60 -4.45
CA ILE A 211 -12.11 17.20 -4.46
C ILE A 211 -12.08 18.56 -3.77
N LEU A 212 -11.48 18.63 -2.58
CA LEU A 212 -11.37 19.87 -1.81
C LEU A 212 -10.55 20.93 -2.55
N SER A 213 -9.44 20.54 -3.20
CA SER A 213 -8.62 21.43 -4.02
C SER A 213 -9.38 21.97 -5.22
N ASN A 214 -10.20 21.14 -5.87
CA ASN A 214 -11.05 21.57 -6.98
C ASN A 214 -12.12 22.58 -6.50
N TRP A 215 -12.81 22.30 -5.39
CA TRP A 215 -13.78 23.22 -4.81
C TRP A 215 -13.12 24.54 -4.38
N GLN A 216 -11.93 24.49 -3.79
CA GLN A 216 -11.15 25.67 -3.45
C GLN A 216 -10.77 26.49 -4.68
N GLY A 217 -10.36 25.84 -5.77
CA GLY A 217 -10.07 26.50 -7.06
C GLY A 217 -11.28 27.18 -7.68
N LEU A 218 -12.49 26.66 -7.42
CA LEU A 218 -13.76 27.25 -7.82
C LEU A 218 -14.29 28.31 -6.83
N GLY A 219 -13.56 28.57 -5.74
CA GLY A 219 -13.96 29.52 -4.69
C GLY A 219 -15.10 29.02 -3.79
N LEU A 220 -15.43 27.72 -3.84
CA LEU A 220 -16.49 27.10 -3.05
C LEU A 220 -15.93 26.73 -1.67
N ARG A 221 -16.30 27.50 -0.65
CA ARG A 221 -15.79 27.35 0.73
C ARG A 221 -16.83 26.82 1.71
N THR A 222 -18.09 26.71 1.30
CA THR A 222 -19.17 26.18 2.15
C THR A 222 -19.89 25.03 1.47
N VAL A 223 -20.44 24.12 2.29
CA VAL A 223 -21.19 22.95 1.79
C VAL A 223 -22.38 23.37 0.93
N GLU A 224 -23.04 24.48 1.28
CA GLU A 224 -24.17 25.02 0.52
C GLU A 224 -23.77 25.46 -0.89
N GLN A 225 -22.63 26.16 -1.01
CA GLN A 225 -22.10 26.58 -2.31
C GLN A 225 -21.76 25.38 -3.19
N VAL A 226 -21.17 24.33 -2.60
CA VAL A 226 -20.84 23.11 -3.34
C VAL A 226 -22.10 22.41 -3.83
N LYS A 227 -23.13 22.25 -2.99
CA LYS A 227 -24.42 21.63 -3.38
C LYS A 227 -25.08 22.39 -4.54
N GLN A 228 -25.14 23.72 -4.46
CA GLN A 228 -25.71 24.55 -5.52
C GLN A 228 -24.93 24.39 -6.84
N HIS A 229 -23.60 24.37 -6.77
CA HIS A 229 -22.73 24.18 -7.93
C HIS A 229 -22.90 22.77 -8.55
N GLU A 230 -23.03 21.72 -7.73
CA GLU A 230 -23.28 20.36 -8.20
C GLU A 230 -24.66 20.21 -8.85
N GLU A 231 -25.70 20.80 -8.28
CA GLU A 231 -27.04 20.82 -8.87
C GLU A 231 -27.05 21.52 -10.24
N GLN A 232 -26.33 22.64 -10.39
CA GLN A 232 -26.17 23.31 -11.68
C GLN A 232 -25.45 22.43 -12.69
N ARG A 233 -24.38 21.74 -12.28
CA ARG A 233 -23.66 20.76 -13.13
C ARG A 233 -24.54 19.59 -13.54
N GLN A 234 -25.40 19.09 -12.66
CA GLN A 234 -26.32 18.00 -12.98
C GLN A 234 -27.41 18.46 -13.97
N LYS A 235 -27.97 19.66 -13.79
CA LYS A 235 -28.93 20.26 -14.74
C LYS A 235 -28.31 20.44 -16.13
N LEU A 236 -27.06 20.91 -16.22
CA LEU A 236 -26.32 21.05 -17.47
C LEU A 236 -26.00 19.71 -18.15
N LYS A 237 -25.78 18.64 -17.37
CA LYS A 237 -25.58 17.28 -17.90
C LYS A 237 -26.87 16.65 -18.44
N GLN A 238 -28.04 17.03 -17.90
CA GLN A 238 -29.35 16.51 -18.30
C GLN A 238 -29.98 17.28 -19.45
N SER A 239 -29.50 18.50 -19.77
CA SER A 239 -29.89 19.17 -21.01
C SER A 239 -29.46 18.31 -22.21
N PRO A 240 -30.38 17.96 -23.14
CA PRO A 240 -30.04 17.16 -24.30
C PRO A 240 -28.96 17.89 -25.10
N LYS A 241 -27.86 17.19 -25.39
CA LYS A 241 -26.91 17.64 -26.41
C LYS A 241 -27.71 17.87 -27.69
N GLN A 242 -27.71 19.10 -28.22
CA GLN A 242 -28.23 19.34 -29.56
C GLN A 242 -27.50 18.37 -30.49
N ALA A 243 -28.25 17.48 -31.13
CA ALA A 243 -27.68 16.50 -32.03
C ALA A 243 -26.98 17.25 -33.17
N GLU A 244 -25.69 16.98 -33.38
CA GLU A 244 -24.99 17.49 -34.55
C GLU A 244 -25.72 16.98 -35.80
N PRO A 245 -26.03 17.85 -36.79
CA PRO A 245 -26.76 17.43 -37.98
C PRO A 245 -25.96 16.34 -38.72
N ILE A 246 -26.57 15.16 -38.85
CA ILE A 246 -25.94 13.95 -39.39
C ILE A 246 -25.83 14.04 -40.93
N SER A 247 -26.52 14.99 -41.56
CA SER A 247 -26.59 15.19 -43.00
C SER A 247 -26.26 16.63 -43.41
N ARG A 248 -25.52 16.77 -44.52
CA ARG A 248 -25.20 18.05 -45.18
C ARG A 248 -26.45 18.87 -45.54
N GLU A 249 -27.57 18.21 -45.82
CA GLU A 249 -28.83 18.87 -46.15
C GLU A 249 -29.55 19.45 -44.91
N GLU A 250 -29.37 18.82 -43.75
CA GLU A 250 -29.88 19.32 -42.48
C GLU A 250 -29.05 20.50 -41.97
N TRP A 251 -27.73 20.46 -42.16
CA TRP A 251 -26.83 21.58 -41.81
C TRP A 251 -27.14 22.86 -42.59
N LEU A 252 -27.51 22.75 -43.87
CA LEU A 252 -27.90 23.91 -44.69
C LEU A 252 -29.23 24.54 -44.24
N LYS A 253 -30.12 23.77 -43.62
CA LYS A 253 -31.41 24.26 -43.10
C LYS A 253 -31.27 25.00 -41.77
N THR A 254 -30.25 24.69 -40.97
CA THR A 254 -29.98 25.34 -39.68
C THR A 254 -29.08 26.57 -39.82
N ARG A 255 -28.70 26.95 -41.04
CA ARG A 255 -27.84 28.11 -41.31
C ARG A 255 -28.66 29.41 -41.31
N THR A 256 -28.65 30.14 -40.21
CA THR A 256 -29.11 31.53 -40.13
C THR A 256 -27.93 32.51 -40.19
N GLU A 257 -28.16 33.74 -40.63
CA GLU A 257 -27.12 34.75 -40.93
C GLU A 257 -26.26 35.16 -39.72
N GLU A 258 -26.62 34.77 -38.50
CA GLU A 258 -25.91 35.16 -37.27
C GLU A 258 -24.80 34.19 -36.82
N ASN A 259 -24.60 33.04 -37.48
CA ASN A 259 -23.46 32.16 -37.18
C ASN A 259 -22.69 31.78 -38.45
N PRO A 260 -21.60 32.51 -38.80
CA PRO A 260 -20.88 32.32 -40.05
C PRO A 260 -19.81 31.20 -40.00
N PHE A 261 -19.72 30.42 -38.93
CA PHE A 261 -18.77 29.31 -38.81
C PHE A 261 -19.48 28.01 -38.42
#